data_AF-A0A3P8YH49-F1
#
_entry.id   AF-A0A3P8YH49-F1
#
_cell.length_a   1.000
_cell.length_b   1.000
_cell.length_c   1.000
_cell.angle_alpha   90.00
_cell.angle_beta   90.00
_cell.angle_gamma   90.00
#
_symmetry.space_group_name_H-M   'P 1'
#
loop_
_entity.id
_entity.type
_entity.pdbx_description
1 polymer ?
#
loop_
_entity_poly.entity_id
_entity_poly.type
_entity_poly.pdbx_seq_one_letter_code
_entity_poly.pdbx_strand_id
1 'polypeptide(L)'
;MRSLRKTLLLATVASVVLVVALLHSWPTRAYTTVDVRQRPVPAVERHLEERLPEPDHRSASIPYRLKESVAGLLARNGCVCEGESGGVNFPFAQLLFPRVSAHSLHTAFEASELEEMKKRRAKEYQGFQLRSQTPVDMLMVAEANNPLQYPTQGVEVRPLKTILIPGLALQELPRELYTVNLTSTLGTLNVAAEVEGVKVKGDGEMHMTLSSNKLLHLNRQLQFVTYTNTLFHPSTADTVQFETEGHQAMFTIKIRHGVTPKLYNTGPRGEYNISALVTIATKTFLRYDKLQDLINSVRRFYPTVTIVIADDSENPQTVSGPYIEHYIMPFGKGWFAGRNLAISQVTTKYVLWVDDDFIFTANTKLEKLVDILERTTLDLVGGAVREATGYTATYRQTISIEPGEEEGDCLHMRRGFHHIIQGFPNCVVTDGVINFFLARTDKVQQVGFDPRLARVAHLEFFIDGLGSLHVGSCNDVIVNHATKIKLPWVSESESDKTYAKFRYPPASSDATHTKNGLLYFKNHFQCLTHN
;
A
#
# COMPACT_ATOMS: atom_id res chain seq x y z
N MET A 1 -55.33 -39.26 23.45
CA MET A 1 -54.82 -38.41 22.34
C MET A 1 -54.73 -36.90 22.65
N ARG A 2 -55.62 -36.29 23.46
CA ARG A 2 -55.55 -34.84 23.78
C ARG A 2 -54.37 -34.43 24.68
N SER A 3 -53.92 -35.29 25.59
CA SER A 3 -52.80 -34.99 26.51
C SER A 3 -51.45 -34.92 25.77
N LEU A 4 -51.18 -35.89 24.88
CA LEU A 4 -49.93 -35.95 24.09
C LEU A 4 -49.72 -34.71 23.18
N ARG A 5 -50.81 -34.14 22.65
CA ARG A 5 -50.75 -32.92 21.82
C ARG A 5 -50.34 -31.68 22.64
N LYS A 6 -50.74 -31.60 23.91
CA LYS A 6 -50.38 -30.47 24.78
C LYS A 6 -48.91 -30.50 25.17
N THR A 7 -48.38 -31.69 25.49
CA THR A 7 -46.95 -31.87 25.80
C THR A 7 -46.05 -31.59 24.59
N LEU A 8 -46.46 -32.00 23.38
CA LEU A 8 -45.73 -31.68 22.15
C LEU A 8 -45.73 -30.17 21.85
N LEU A 9 -46.86 -29.48 22.09
CA LEU A 9 -46.95 -28.04 21.91
C LEU A 9 -46.10 -27.27 22.93
N LEU A 10 -46.08 -27.71 24.19
CA LEU A 10 -45.24 -27.13 25.23
C LEU A 10 -43.75 -27.35 24.94
N ALA A 11 -43.36 -28.53 24.46
CA ALA A 11 -41.97 -28.82 24.10
C ALA A 11 -41.50 -27.98 22.90
N THR A 12 -42.35 -27.78 21.91
CA THR A 12 -42.03 -26.92 20.75
C THR A 12 -41.93 -25.46 21.14
N VAL A 13 -42.85 -24.94 21.96
CA VAL A 13 -42.77 -23.56 22.48
C VAL A 13 -41.52 -23.38 23.35
N ALA A 14 -41.22 -24.32 24.24
CA ALA A 14 -40.01 -24.27 25.07
C ALA A 14 -38.73 -24.30 24.22
N SER A 15 -38.68 -25.12 23.16
CA SER A 15 -37.55 -25.18 22.23
C SER A 15 -37.38 -23.88 21.43
N VAL A 16 -38.48 -23.28 20.94
CA VAL A 16 -38.44 -21.97 20.27
C VAL A 16 -37.95 -20.88 21.22
N VAL A 17 -38.44 -20.84 22.46
CA VAL A 17 -37.98 -19.89 23.47
C VAL A 17 -36.51 -20.12 23.81
N LEU A 18 -36.05 -21.36 23.91
CA LEU A 18 -34.65 -21.69 24.16
C LEU A 18 -33.75 -21.24 22.99
N VAL A 19 -34.18 -21.45 21.74
CA VAL A 19 -33.46 -21.00 20.54
C VAL A 19 -33.42 -19.47 20.46
N VAL A 20 -34.54 -18.79 20.75
CA VAL A 20 -34.60 -17.32 20.79
C VAL A 20 -33.73 -16.76 21.92
N ALA A 21 -33.74 -17.41 23.09
CA ALA A 21 -32.87 -17.06 24.22
C ALA A 21 -31.39 -17.27 23.87
N LEU A 22 -31.04 -18.39 23.21
CA LEU A 22 -29.68 -18.67 22.73
C LEU A 22 -29.22 -17.68 21.66
N LEU A 23 -30.12 -17.27 20.74
CA LEU A 23 -29.85 -16.24 19.74
C LEU A 23 -29.67 -14.85 20.37
N HIS A 24 -30.40 -14.54 21.44
CA HIS A 24 -30.25 -13.27 22.18
C HIS A 24 -29.10 -13.27 23.19
N SER A 25 -28.70 -14.43 23.71
CA SER A 25 -27.58 -14.59 24.64
C SER A 25 -26.25 -14.88 23.95
N TRP A 26 -26.25 -15.17 22.65
CA TRP A 26 -25.02 -15.22 21.87
C TRP A 26 -24.40 -13.82 21.95
N PRO A 27 -23.15 -13.67 22.43
CA PRO A 27 -22.52 -12.37 22.48
C PRO A 27 -22.49 -11.85 21.06
N THR A 28 -23.24 -10.77 20.81
CA THR A 28 -23.03 -9.97 19.61
C THR A 28 -21.57 -9.53 19.72
N ARG A 29 -20.72 -10.06 18.84
CA ARG A 29 -19.30 -9.73 18.81
C ARG A 29 -19.25 -8.21 18.71
N ALA A 30 -18.87 -7.52 19.78
CA ALA A 30 -18.80 -6.08 19.79
C ALA A 30 -17.67 -5.70 18.84
N TYR A 31 -18.03 -5.33 17.61
CA TYR A 31 -17.05 -4.91 16.63
C TYR A 31 -16.53 -3.54 17.03
N THR A 32 -15.22 -3.45 17.20
CA THR A 32 -14.56 -2.18 17.46
C THR A 32 -14.72 -1.27 16.24
N THR A 33 -14.83 0.04 16.49
CA THR A 33 -14.76 1.06 15.43
C THR A 33 -13.37 1.68 15.51
N VAL A 34 -12.66 1.70 14.38
CA VAL A 34 -11.25 2.10 14.33
C VAL A 34 -11.07 3.24 13.32
N ASP A 35 -10.31 4.28 13.71
CA ASP A 35 -9.83 5.29 12.75
C ASP A 35 -8.74 4.66 11.88
N VAL A 36 -9.09 4.39 10.63
CA VAL A 36 -8.16 3.81 9.65
C VAL A 36 -7.26 4.88 9.02
N ARG A 37 -7.45 6.16 9.38
CA ARG A 37 -6.49 7.20 9.05
C ARG A 37 -5.25 7.00 9.90
N GLN A 38 -4.10 6.82 9.26
CA GLN A 38 -2.86 7.21 9.91
C GLN A 38 -2.91 8.73 9.99
N ARG A 39 -3.18 9.25 11.19
CA ARG A 39 -2.76 10.62 11.50
C ARG A 39 -1.27 10.50 11.75
N PRO A 40 -0.38 10.92 10.84
CA PRO A 40 0.87 11.43 11.34
C PRO A 40 0.45 12.52 12.33
N VAL A 41 0.84 12.35 13.61
CA VAL A 41 1.11 13.52 14.44
C VAL A 41 1.89 14.43 13.52
N PRO A 42 1.51 15.72 13.34
CA PRO A 42 2.18 16.60 12.41
C PRO A 42 3.66 16.34 12.63
N ALA A 43 4.32 15.77 11.62
CA ALA A 43 5.76 15.74 11.61
C ALA A 43 6.04 17.21 11.82
N VAL A 44 6.53 17.57 13.01
CA VAL A 44 6.98 18.92 13.25
C VAL A 44 7.85 19.15 12.05
N GLU A 45 7.42 20.08 11.20
CA GLU A 45 8.11 20.46 9.99
C GLU A 45 9.34 21.15 10.55
N ARG A 46 10.27 20.34 11.09
CA ARG A 46 11.55 20.77 11.58
C ARG A 46 12.25 21.12 10.29
N HIS A 47 12.10 22.40 9.96
CA HIS A 47 12.94 23.08 9.02
C HIS A 47 14.33 22.53 9.26
N LEU A 48 14.92 21.92 8.25
CA LEU A 48 16.30 21.47 8.28
C LEU A 48 17.29 22.64 8.54
N GLU A 49 16.84 23.88 8.78
CA GLU A 49 17.66 24.92 9.42
C GLU A 49 17.89 24.66 10.93
N GLU A 50 17.16 23.73 11.55
CA GLU A 50 17.49 23.01 12.79
C GLU A 50 18.44 21.83 12.52
N ARG A 51 19.52 22.08 11.78
CA ARG A 51 20.43 21.07 11.21
C ARG A 51 21.46 20.50 12.19
N LEU A 52 21.32 20.86 13.45
CA LEU A 52 21.96 20.25 14.60
C LEU A 52 20.83 19.73 15.48
N PRO A 53 20.98 18.57 16.16
CA PRO A 53 20.06 18.22 17.24
C PRO A 53 19.84 19.46 18.11
N GLU A 54 18.59 19.78 18.49
CA GLU A 54 18.36 20.80 19.52
C GLU A 54 19.30 20.44 20.66
N PRO A 55 20.29 21.29 20.97
CA PRO A 55 21.27 20.92 21.95
C PRO A 55 20.52 20.68 23.25
N ASP A 56 20.90 19.65 24.02
CA ASP A 56 20.70 19.74 25.47
C ASP A 56 21.18 21.14 25.85
N HIS A 57 20.32 21.99 26.42
CA HIS A 57 20.58 23.42 26.63
C HIS A 57 21.96 23.66 27.30
N ARG A 58 22.48 22.63 27.99
CA ARG A 58 23.79 22.55 28.64
C ARG A 58 25.00 22.45 27.69
N SER A 59 24.85 21.90 26.49
CA SER A 59 25.93 21.71 25.49
C SER A 59 25.87 22.70 24.31
N ALA A 60 24.78 23.46 24.19
CA ALA A 60 24.53 24.43 23.12
C ALA A 60 25.64 25.48 22.95
N SER A 61 26.23 25.91 24.07
CA SER A 61 27.25 26.97 24.13
C SER A 61 28.67 26.50 23.81
N ILE A 62 28.88 25.20 23.62
CA ILE A 62 30.22 24.65 23.35
C ILE A 62 30.59 24.90 21.89
N PRO A 63 31.73 25.59 21.63
CA PRO A 63 32.18 25.91 20.28
C PRO A 63 32.63 24.66 19.54
N TYR A 64 32.48 24.69 18.21
CA TYR A 64 32.90 23.62 17.31
C TYR A 64 33.45 24.22 16.01
N ARG A 65 34.26 23.45 15.29
CA ARG A 65 34.79 23.79 13.97
C ARG A 65 34.17 22.86 12.92
N LEU A 66 33.49 23.43 11.92
CA LEU A 66 32.91 22.64 10.83
C LEU A 66 34.01 21.95 10.01
N LYS A 67 33.76 20.69 9.67
CA LYS A 67 34.58 19.91 8.74
C LYS A 67 33.86 19.90 7.39
N GLU A 68 34.13 20.92 6.59
CA GLU A 68 33.42 21.17 5.31
C GLU A 68 33.41 19.97 4.36
N SER A 69 34.47 19.15 4.35
CA SER A 69 34.54 17.94 3.51
C SER A 69 33.49 16.89 3.85
N VAL A 70 33.02 16.85 5.10
CA VAL A 70 31.96 15.93 5.57
C VAL A 70 30.62 16.65 5.61
N ALA A 71 30.58 17.87 6.16
CA ALA A 71 29.36 18.68 6.25
C ALA A 71 28.74 18.95 4.86
N GLY A 72 29.57 19.10 3.81
CA GLY A 72 29.12 19.26 2.43
C GLY A 72 28.39 18.04 1.84
N LEU A 73 28.55 16.85 2.43
CA LEU A 73 27.89 15.61 2.00
C LEU A 73 26.46 15.48 2.53
N LEU A 74 26.12 16.21 3.59
CA LEU A 74 24.79 16.19 4.19
C LEU A 74 23.75 16.84 3.26
N ALA A 75 22.52 16.32 3.30
CA ALA A 75 21.44 16.80 2.44
C ALA A 75 21.14 18.31 2.65
N ARG A 76 21.01 19.07 1.56
CA ARG A 76 20.66 20.50 1.55
C ARG A 76 19.14 20.75 1.51
N ASN A 77 18.71 21.96 1.90
CA ASN A 77 17.30 22.36 1.94
C ASN A 77 16.85 22.62 0.53
N GLY A 78 16.34 21.57 -0.09
CA GLY A 78 16.01 21.58 -1.50
C GLY A 78 17.10 20.92 -2.34
N CYS A 79 16.71 20.65 -3.57
CA CYS A 79 17.59 20.14 -4.60
C CYS A 79 17.60 21.14 -5.76
N VAL A 80 18.77 21.32 -6.33
CA VAL A 80 18.95 22.05 -7.59
C VAL A 80 19.67 21.10 -8.54
N CYS A 81 19.12 20.94 -9.74
CA CYS A 81 19.84 20.26 -10.81
C CYS A 81 20.76 21.29 -11.46
N GLU A 82 22.07 21.12 -11.31
CA GLU A 82 23.08 21.94 -11.95
C GLU A 82 23.59 21.22 -13.20
N GLY A 83 23.57 21.91 -14.34
CA GLY A 83 24.14 21.42 -15.59
C GLY A 83 25.52 22.02 -15.82
N GLU A 84 26.37 21.34 -16.57
CA GLU A 84 27.68 21.85 -16.94
C GLU A 84 27.55 23.06 -17.88
N SER A 85 28.11 24.21 -17.46
CA SER A 85 28.14 25.42 -18.28
C SER A 85 29.32 25.41 -19.26
N GLY A 86 29.03 25.33 -20.57
CA GLY A 86 29.91 25.76 -21.66
C GLY A 86 31.29 25.08 -21.77
N GLY A 87 31.34 23.94 -22.47
CA GLY A 87 32.60 23.37 -22.98
C GLY A 87 32.80 23.67 -24.47
N VAL A 88 34.05 23.71 -24.94
CA VAL A 88 34.39 23.88 -26.37
C VAL A 88 33.73 22.78 -27.19
N ASN A 89 32.95 23.15 -28.21
CA ASN A 89 32.27 22.20 -29.11
C ASN A 89 33.26 21.69 -30.16
N PHE A 90 33.82 20.50 -29.95
CA PHE A 90 34.53 19.74 -30.97
C PHE A 90 33.70 18.52 -31.42
N PRO A 91 33.90 18.00 -32.65
CA PRO A 91 33.25 16.77 -33.10
C PRO A 91 33.50 15.63 -32.10
N PHE A 92 32.49 14.83 -31.80
CA PHE A 92 32.53 13.70 -30.85
C PHE A 92 32.78 14.06 -29.37
N ALA A 93 32.79 15.35 -28.99
CA ALA A 93 32.97 15.75 -27.60
C ALA A 93 31.93 15.14 -26.65
N GLN A 94 30.67 14.98 -27.08
CA GLN A 94 29.62 14.30 -26.29
C GLN A 94 29.85 12.79 -26.12
N LEU A 95 30.58 12.16 -27.04
CA LEU A 95 30.87 10.72 -27.01
C LEU A 95 32.03 10.40 -26.07
N LEU A 96 33.01 11.31 -25.99
CA LEU A 96 34.18 11.20 -25.13
C LEU A 96 33.97 11.85 -23.75
N PHE A 97 33.11 12.87 -23.68
CA PHE A 97 32.79 13.65 -22.47
C PHE A 97 31.27 13.90 -22.39
N PRO A 98 30.50 12.94 -21.85
CA PRO A 98 29.06 13.09 -21.67
C PRO A 98 28.78 14.29 -20.76
N ARG A 99 28.22 15.36 -21.33
CA ARG A 99 27.88 16.57 -20.56
C ARG A 99 26.64 16.36 -19.71
N VAL A 100 26.66 16.87 -18.48
CA VAL A 100 25.48 16.88 -17.61
C VAL A 100 24.55 18.01 -18.01
N SER A 101 23.34 17.68 -18.44
CA SER A 101 22.28 18.66 -18.73
C SER A 101 21.30 18.75 -17.56
N ALA A 102 20.84 19.97 -17.27
CA ALA A 102 19.82 20.23 -16.25
C ALA A 102 18.60 20.87 -16.90
N HIS A 103 17.42 20.34 -16.58
CA HIS A 103 16.14 20.81 -17.11
C HIS A 103 15.19 21.10 -15.95
N SER A 104 14.57 22.27 -15.95
CA SER A 104 13.62 22.63 -14.90
C SER A 104 12.22 22.17 -15.28
N LEU A 105 11.72 21.12 -14.61
CA LEU A 105 10.48 20.45 -15.01
C LEU A 105 9.22 21.33 -14.90
N HIS A 106 9.27 22.46 -14.19
CA HIS A 106 8.13 23.37 -14.07
C HIS A 106 7.87 24.16 -15.36
N THR A 107 8.85 24.25 -16.27
CA THR A 107 8.69 24.96 -17.57
C THR A 107 7.79 24.22 -18.55
N ALA A 108 7.31 23.02 -18.18
CA ALA A 108 6.28 22.31 -18.92
C ALA A 108 4.88 22.94 -18.80
N PHE A 109 4.70 23.92 -17.90
CA PHE A 109 3.42 24.61 -17.67
C PHE A 109 3.55 26.11 -17.95
N GLU A 110 2.49 26.68 -18.51
CA GLU A 110 2.35 28.13 -18.66
C GLU A 110 2.31 28.83 -17.30
N ALA A 111 2.82 30.07 -17.25
CA ALA A 111 2.92 30.82 -15.99
C ALA A 111 1.56 31.03 -15.30
N SER A 112 0.48 31.17 -16.07
CA SER A 112 -0.89 31.32 -15.56
C SER A 112 -1.42 30.06 -14.86
N GLU A 113 -0.95 28.88 -15.23
CA GLU A 113 -1.43 27.59 -14.70
C GLU A 113 -0.53 27.03 -13.59
N LEU A 114 0.74 27.46 -13.57
CA LEU A 114 1.76 26.89 -12.70
C LEU A 114 1.41 26.99 -11.20
N GLU A 115 0.87 28.12 -10.75
CA GLU A 115 0.52 28.31 -9.34
C GLU A 115 -0.63 27.41 -8.89
N GLU A 116 -1.64 27.21 -9.74
CA GLU A 116 -2.72 26.26 -9.45
C GLU A 116 -2.20 24.81 -9.48
N MET A 117 -1.31 24.49 -10.43
CA MET A 117 -0.68 23.18 -10.52
C MET A 117 0.15 22.86 -9.26
N LYS A 118 0.91 23.83 -8.74
CA LYS A 118 1.65 23.67 -7.47
C LYS A 118 0.71 23.36 -6.30
N LYS A 119 -0.41 24.08 -6.17
CA LYS A 119 -1.41 23.82 -5.11
C LYS A 119 -2.01 22.43 -5.22
N ARG A 120 -2.42 22.01 -6.42
CA ARG A 120 -2.96 20.66 -6.66
C ARG A 120 -1.93 19.56 -6.37
N ARG A 121 -0.70 19.75 -6.87
CA ARG A 121 0.43 18.86 -6.61
C ARG A 121 0.72 18.72 -5.12
N ALA A 122 0.73 19.83 -4.37
CA ALA A 122 0.96 19.81 -2.93
C ALA A 122 -0.15 19.07 -2.18
N LYS A 123 -1.42 19.30 -2.52
CA LYS A 123 -2.58 18.59 -1.93
C LYS A 123 -2.51 17.08 -2.18
N GLU A 124 -2.25 16.66 -3.42
CA GLU A 124 -2.15 15.23 -3.76
C GLU A 124 -0.92 14.59 -3.10
N TYR A 125 0.19 15.32 -3.00
CA TYR A 125 1.40 14.85 -2.31
C TYR A 125 1.16 14.68 -0.80
N GLN A 126 0.45 15.61 -0.16
CA GLN A 126 0.04 15.47 1.24
C GLN A 126 -0.82 14.21 1.44
N GLY A 127 -1.79 13.98 0.55
CA GLY A 127 -2.59 12.74 0.56
C GLY A 127 -1.73 11.49 0.42
N PHE A 128 -0.73 11.51 -0.46
CA PHE A 128 0.25 10.42 -0.58
C PHE A 128 1.03 10.19 0.72
N GLN A 129 1.55 11.25 1.35
CA GLN A 129 2.32 11.15 2.60
C GLN A 129 1.49 10.54 3.75
N LEU A 130 0.24 10.99 3.92
CA LEU A 130 -0.69 10.47 4.91
C LEU A 130 -0.94 8.95 4.78
N ARG A 131 -0.80 8.40 3.57
CA ARG A 131 -1.00 6.98 3.28
C ARG A 131 0.30 6.17 3.32
N SER A 132 1.43 6.79 3.03
CA SER A 132 2.72 6.10 2.91
C SER A 132 3.52 6.07 4.21
N GLN A 133 3.34 7.06 5.09
CA GLN A 133 4.12 7.17 6.34
C GLN A 133 3.49 6.37 7.46
N THR A 134 4.22 5.38 7.97
CA THR A 134 3.76 4.55 9.07
C THR A 134 4.41 4.99 10.39
N PRO A 135 3.86 4.60 11.55
CA PRO A 135 4.52 4.84 12.83
C PRO A 135 5.94 4.27 12.93
N VAL A 136 6.27 3.25 12.13
CA VAL A 136 7.59 2.59 12.05
C VAL A 136 8.64 3.47 11.35
N ASP A 137 8.20 4.50 10.63
CA ASP A 137 9.09 5.46 9.95
C ASP A 137 9.39 6.68 10.84
N MET A 138 8.73 6.82 12.00
CA MET A 138 8.99 7.92 12.92
C MET A 138 10.31 7.72 13.69
N LEU A 139 11.09 8.80 13.81
CA LEU A 139 12.29 8.82 14.63
C LEU A 139 11.92 8.66 16.11
N MET A 140 12.43 7.60 16.72
CA MET A 140 12.36 7.38 18.17
C MET A 140 13.77 7.30 18.72
N VAL A 141 13.99 7.97 19.85
CA VAL A 141 15.27 7.97 20.56
C VAL A 141 15.02 7.35 21.94
N ALA A 142 15.84 6.36 22.32
CA ALA A 142 15.84 5.85 23.67
C ALA A 142 16.55 6.86 24.56
N GLU A 143 15.82 7.42 25.53
CA GLU A 143 16.41 8.16 26.64
C GLU A 143 17.34 7.26 27.46
N ALA A 144 18.31 7.87 28.14
CA ALA A 144 19.39 7.17 28.82
C ALA A 144 18.94 6.44 30.10
N ASN A 145 18.20 5.33 29.96
CA ASN A 145 17.99 4.32 31.00
C ASN A 145 19.14 3.30 31.05
N ASN A 146 19.92 3.24 29.98
CA ASN A 146 21.31 2.81 29.88
C ASN A 146 22.13 4.11 29.72
N PRO A 147 23.41 4.23 30.15
CA PRO A 147 24.19 5.44 29.92
C PRO A 147 24.22 5.90 28.45
N LEU A 148 23.90 5.03 27.50
CA LEU A 148 23.80 5.35 26.08
C LEU A 148 22.40 5.83 25.69
N GLN A 149 22.32 7.02 25.11
CA GLN A 149 21.18 7.54 24.36
C GLN A 149 21.42 7.31 22.86
N TYR A 150 20.45 6.73 22.16
CA TYR A 150 20.60 6.36 20.75
C TYR A 150 19.24 6.24 20.04
N PRO A 151 19.20 6.36 18.71
CA PRO A 151 17.95 6.22 17.98
C PRO A 151 17.55 4.75 17.91
N THR A 152 16.32 4.42 18.30
CA THR A 152 15.79 3.04 18.25
C THR A 152 15.01 2.77 16.98
N GLN A 153 14.52 3.81 16.30
CA GLN A 153 13.70 3.69 15.12
C GLN A 153 13.81 4.94 14.24
N GLY A 154 13.50 4.81 12.94
CA GLY A 154 13.24 5.95 12.05
C GLY A 154 14.48 6.60 11.43
N VAL A 155 15.67 6.04 11.66
CA VAL A 155 16.88 6.49 10.95
C VAL A 155 16.91 5.89 9.55
N GLU A 156 16.91 6.75 8.54
CA GLU A 156 16.91 6.37 7.14
C GLU A 156 17.88 7.23 6.31
N VAL A 157 18.61 6.58 5.41
CA VAL A 157 19.49 7.23 4.44
C VAL A 157 19.27 6.63 3.05
N ARG A 158 19.44 7.47 2.01
CA ARG A 158 19.46 6.95 0.64
C ARG A 158 20.77 6.21 0.37
N PRO A 159 20.78 5.21 -0.53
CA PRO A 159 22.02 4.54 -0.91
C PRO A 159 23.09 5.54 -1.35
N LEU A 160 24.32 5.30 -0.91
CA LEU A 160 25.51 6.14 -1.18
C LEU A 160 25.38 7.59 -0.71
N LYS A 161 24.55 7.86 0.31
CA LYS A 161 24.41 9.19 0.92
C LYS A 161 24.84 9.17 2.39
N THR A 162 25.04 10.40 2.89
CA THR A 162 25.47 10.69 4.25
C THR A 162 24.33 11.32 5.04
N ILE A 163 24.19 10.90 6.31
CA ILE A 163 23.26 11.50 7.28
C ILE A 163 23.97 11.75 8.60
N LEU A 164 23.42 12.66 9.41
CA LEU A 164 23.72 12.70 10.85
C LEU A 164 23.02 11.54 11.53
N ILE A 165 23.67 10.95 12.53
CA ILE A 165 23.02 9.96 13.41
C ILE A 165 22.33 10.74 14.55
N PRO A 166 20.99 10.84 14.55
CA PRO A 166 20.29 11.65 15.54
C PRO A 166 20.27 10.97 16.91
N GLY A 167 20.31 11.78 17.98
CA GLY A 167 20.03 11.32 19.34
C GLY A 167 21.14 10.54 20.04
N LEU A 168 22.37 10.54 19.51
CA LEU A 168 23.53 9.97 20.20
C LEU A 168 23.94 10.86 21.39
N ALA A 169 23.96 10.28 22.59
CA ALA A 169 24.54 10.91 23.77
C ALA A 169 25.00 9.88 24.81
N LEU A 170 25.83 10.33 25.73
CA LEU A 170 26.28 9.60 26.91
C LEU A 170 25.76 10.33 28.16
N GLN A 171 25.07 9.62 29.04
CA GLN A 171 24.66 10.10 30.35
C GLN A 171 25.28 9.21 31.42
N GLU A 172 26.33 9.74 32.07
CA GLU A 172 27.11 8.97 33.02
C GLU A 172 27.58 9.86 34.18
N LEU A 173 27.92 9.22 35.30
CA LEU A 173 28.48 9.91 36.47
C LEU A 173 29.85 10.56 36.16
N PRO A 174 30.30 11.53 36.97
CA PRO A 174 31.64 12.12 36.86
C PRO A 174 32.74 11.06 36.78
N ARG A 175 33.58 11.14 35.74
CA ARG A 175 34.72 10.25 35.48
C ARG A 175 35.92 11.04 34.96
N GLU A 176 37.12 10.46 35.09
CA GLU A 176 38.35 11.08 34.58
C GLU A 176 38.39 11.12 33.04
N LEU A 177 37.87 10.07 32.40
CA LEU A 177 37.82 9.92 30.95
C LEU A 177 36.53 9.22 30.55
N TYR A 178 35.78 9.85 29.64
CA TYR A 178 34.64 9.25 28.97
C TYR A 178 35.11 8.71 27.62
N THR A 179 34.70 7.48 27.28
CA THR A 179 35.01 6.85 26.00
C THR A 179 33.78 6.17 25.45
N VAL A 180 33.50 6.40 24.17
CA VAL A 180 32.44 5.71 23.45
C VAL A 180 32.96 5.15 22.14
N ASN A 181 32.44 3.98 21.76
CA ASN A 181 32.76 3.31 20.51
C ASN A 181 31.51 3.19 19.65
N LEU A 182 31.67 3.43 18.35
CA LEU A 182 30.66 3.15 17.34
C LEU A 182 31.24 2.19 16.31
N THR A 183 30.49 1.16 15.95
CA THR A 183 30.88 0.19 14.93
C THR A 183 29.72 -0.05 13.98
N SER A 184 29.90 0.22 12.69
CA SER A 184 28.94 -0.08 11.60
C SER A 184 29.36 -1.32 10.82
N THR A 185 28.44 -1.90 10.03
CA THR A 185 28.69 -3.10 9.22
C THR A 185 28.66 -2.88 7.71
N LEU A 186 28.08 -1.79 7.21
CA LEU A 186 27.96 -1.50 5.77
C LEU A 186 28.42 -0.10 5.35
N GLY A 187 28.61 0.82 6.28
CA GLY A 187 29.02 2.20 5.99
C GLY A 187 30.15 2.69 6.89
N THR A 188 30.64 3.89 6.62
CA THR A 188 31.69 4.53 7.40
C THR A 188 31.11 5.60 8.32
N LEU A 189 31.81 5.83 9.43
CA LEU A 189 31.48 6.82 10.44
C LEU A 189 32.44 8.00 10.31
N ASN A 190 31.90 9.21 10.33
CA ASN A 190 32.66 10.46 10.23
C ASN A 190 32.11 11.50 11.21
N VAL A 191 32.80 12.63 11.37
CA VAL A 191 32.27 13.79 12.10
C VAL A 191 32.10 15.01 11.18
N ALA A 192 30.93 15.64 11.21
CA ALA A 192 30.63 16.85 10.44
C ALA A 192 31.28 18.12 11.03
N ALA A 193 31.65 18.07 12.31
CA ALA A 193 32.36 19.13 13.01
C ALA A 193 33.23 18.56 14.13
N GLU A 194 34.26 19.30 14.53
CA GLU A 194 35.20 18.94 15.58
C GLU A 194 34.97 19.83 16.81
N VAL A 195 34.92 19.21 17.99
CA VAL A 195 34.78 19.88 19.29
C VAL A 195 36.10 19.83 20.04
N GLU A 196 36.54 20.98 20.54
CA GLU A 196 37.79 21.07 21.30
C GLU A 196 37.77 20.16 22.53
N GLY A 197 38.87 19.46 22.80
CA GLY A 197 38.97 18.56 23.96
C GLY A 197 38.33 17.19 23.76
N VAL A 198 37.89 16.85 22.54
CA VAL A 198 37.45 15.50 22.17
C VAL A 198 38.46 14.87 21.21
N LYS A 199 38.90 13.65 21.50
CA LYS A 199 39.75 12.85 20.63
C LYS A 199 38.88 11.89 19.82
N VAL A 200 38.98 11.96 18.50
CA VAL A 200 38.29 11.07 17.55
C VAL A 200 39.33 10.15 16.89
N LYS A 201 39.08 8.84 16.90
CA LYS A 201 39.87 7.82 16.18
C LYS A 201 38.94 7.05 15.23
N GLY A 202 39.45 6.63 14.09
CA GLY A 202 38.67 5.89 13.08
C GLY A 202 37.69 6.78 12.28
N ASP A 203 38.02 8.06 12.11
CA ASP A 203 37.22 8.97 11.27
C ASP A 203 37.35 8.58 9.78
N GLY A 204 36.24 8.18 9.18
CA GLY A 204 36.17 7.60 7.83
C GLY A 204 36.25 6.07 7.79
N GLU A 205 36.31 5.41 8.95
CA GLU A 205 36.33 3.96 9.07
C GLU A 205 34.97 3.43 9.53
N MET A 206 34.81 2.11 9.56
CA MET A 206 33.60 1.46 10.08
C MET A 206 33.57 1.42 11.61
N HIS A 207 34.73 1.60 12.25
CA HIS A 207 34.88 1.65 13.70
C HIS A 207 35.41 3.03 14.10
N MET A 208 34.72 3.69 15.03
CA MET A 208 35.08 5.01 15.54
C MET A 208 35.09 5.01 17.06
N THR A 209 36.13 5.60 17.65
CA THR A 209 36.21 5.84 19.09
C THR A 209 36.27 7.33 19.36
N LEU A 210 35.41 7.82 20.26
CA LEU A 210 35.43 9.19 20.76
C LEU A 210 35.74 9.20 22.25
N SER A 211 36.63 10.10 22.69
CA SER A 211 36.97 10.22 24.11
C SER A 211 37.23 11.65 24.55
N SER A 212 36.85 11.98 25.79
CA SER A 212 37.07 13.30 26.39
C SER A 212 37.06 13.23 27.91
N ASN A 213 37.73 14.16 28.58
CA ASN A 213 37.60 14.37 30.03
C ASN A 213 36.39 15.25 30.40
N LYS A 214 35.64 15.77 29.41
CA LYS A 214 34.47 16.63 29.60
C LYS A 214 33.25 16.00 28.93
N LEU A 215 32.32 15.47 29.73
CA LEU A 215 31.10 14.82 29.23
C LEU A 215 30.30 15.70 28.25
N LEU A 216 30.13 16.99 28.56
CA LEU A 216 29.37 17.90 27.70
C LEU A 216 30.05 18.12 26.33
N HIS A 217 31.39 18.11 26.27
CA HIS A 217 32.11 18.21 25.01
C HIS A 217 31.97 16.92 24.20
N LEU A 218 32.02 15.76 24.85
CA LEU A 218 31.76 14.47 24.20
C LEU A 218 30.35 14.40 23.62
N ASN A 219 29.33 14.78 24.38
CA ASN A 219 27.94 14.82 23.91
C ASN A 219 27.76 15.83 22.78
N ARG A 220 28.44 16.98 22.84
CA ARG A 220 28.47 17.93 21.73
C ARG A 220 29.10 17.32 20.48
N GLN A 221 30.17 16.53 20.62
CA GLN A 221 30.80 15.84 19.50
C GLN A 221 29.91 14.75 18.89
N LEU A 222 29.17 14.01 19.72
CA LEU A 222 28.24 12.96 19.28
C LEU A 222 27.10 13.50 18.40
N GLN A 223 26.68 14.75 18.61
CA GLN A 223 25.70 15.43 17.74
C GLN A 223 26.16 15.60 16.28
N PHE A 224 27.46 15.53 16.04
CA PHE A 224 28.06 15.69 14.71
C PHE A 224 28.49 14.38 14.07
N VAL A 225 28.24 13.23 14.71
CA VAL A 225 28.55 11.93 14.12
C VAL A 225 27.65 11.69 12.91
N THR A 226 28.28 11.37 11.79
CA THR A 226 27.62 11.07 10.53
C THR A 226 27.87 9.63 10.13
N TYR A 227 26.89 9.08 9.42
CA TYR A 227 26.97 7.78 8.77
C TYR A 227 26.96 7.99 7.25
N THR A 228 27.87 7.34 6.54
CA THR A 228 27.90 7.29 5.07
C THR A 228 27.78 5.85 4.60
N ASN A 229 26.72 5.53 3.86
CA ASN A 229 26.61 4.22 3.22
C ASN A 229 27.62 4.11 2.06
N THR A 230 28.39 3.02 2.02
CA THR A 230 29.40 2.77 0.97
C THR A 230 29.00 1.65 0.00
N LEU A 231 28.02 0.82 0.37
CA LEU A 231 27.48 -0.24 -0.48
C LEU A 231 26.10 0.12 -1.01
N PHE A 232 25.98 0.22 -2.33
CA PHE A 232 24.68 0.41 -2.97
C PHE A 232 23.82 -0.86 -2.84
N HIS A 233 22.66 -0.71 -2.21
CA HIS A 233 21.57 -1.68 -2.26
C HIS A 233 20.23 -0.93 -2.25
N PRO A 234 19.23 -1.31 -3.05
CA PRO A 234 17.98 -0.55 -3.19
C PRO A 234 17.14 -0.49 -1.90
N SER A 235 17.23 -1.52 -1.07
CA SER A 235 16.57 -1.59 0.25
C SER A 235 17.31 -2.56 1.17
N THR A 236 18.20 -2.07 2.01
CA THR A 236 18.91 -2.85 3.05
C THR A 236 18.90 -2.07 4.37
N ALA A 237 19.61 -2.57 5.37
CA ALA A 237 19.86 -1.82 6.58
C ALA A 237 21.24 -2.14 7.14
N ASP A 238 21.85 -1.16 7.80
CA ASP A 238 23.10 -1.32 8.53
C ASP A 238 22.82 -1.37 10.03
N THR A 239 23.53 -2.24 10.74
CA THR A 239 23.49 -2.30 12.21
C THR A 239 24.68 -1.52 12.75
N VAL A 240 24.40 -0.51 13.58
CA VAL A 240 25.41 0.26 14.30
C VAL A 240 25.38 -0.14 15.77
N GLN A 241 26.52 -0.61 16.24
CA GLN A 241 26.79 -0.89 17.64
C GLN A 241 27.34 0.38 18.30
N PHE A 242 26.79 0.76 19.45
CA PHE A 242 27.20 1.90 20.26
C PHE A 242 27.54 1.42 21.67
N GLU A 243 28.70 1.78 22.18
CA GLU A 243 29.29 1.15 23.36
C GLU A 243 29.95 2.18 24.27
N THR A 244 29.85 1.97 25.58
CA THR A 244 30.69 2.58 26.62
C THR A 244 30.90 1.55 27.70
N GLU A 245 32.04 1.55 28.39
CA GLU A 245 32.40 0.66 29.52
C GLU A 245 31.31 -0.35 30.00
N GLY A 246 31.30 -1.57 29.46
CA GLY A 246 30.40 -2.65 29.88
C GLY A 246 28.93 -2.51 29.45
N HIS A 247 28.58 -1.43 28.75
CA HIS A 247 27.27 -1.14 28.20
C HIS A 247 27.31 -1.14 26.68
N GLN A 248 26.32 -1.78 26.07
CA GLN A 248 26.21 -1.90 24.64
C GLN A 248 24.76 -1.65 24.21
N ALA A 249 24.63 -0.90 23.13
CA ALA A 249 23.39 -0.66 22.41
C ALA A 249 23.60 -0.99 20.94
N MET A 250 22.52 -1.37 20.26
CA MET A 250 22.52 -1.54 18.81
C MET A 250 21.30 -0.82 18.24
N PHE A 251 21.50 -0.19 17.08
CA PHE A 251 20.40 0.38 16.32
C PHE A 251 20.63 0.18 14.83
N THR A 252 19.55 0.36 14.07
CA THR A 252 19.54 0.08 12.64
C THR A 252 19.36 1.37 11.85
N ILE A 253 20.17 1.55 10.81
CA ILE A 253 20.02 2.60 9.81
C ILE A 253 19.43 1.96 8.55
N LYS A 254 18.20 2.32 8.20
CA LYS A 254 17.56 1.85 6.96
C LYS A 254 18.22 2.53 5.76
N ILE A 255 18.70 1.74 4.82
CA ILE A 255 19.31 2.23 3.57
C ILE A 255 18.35 1.90 2.43
N ARG A 256 17.57 2.89 1.99
CA ARG A 256 16.58 2.67 0.93
C ARG A 256 16.26 3.94 0.15
N HIS A 257 15.74 3.76 -1.06
CA HIS A 257 15.06 4.84 -1.75
C HIS A 257 13.64 4.99 -1.20
N GLY A 258 13.25 6.24 -0.88
CA GLY A 258 11.86 6.55 -0.64
C GLY A 258 11.00 6.25 -1.86
N VAL A 259 9.73 5.86 -1.64
CA VAL A 259 8.79 5.57 -2.71
C VAL A 259 8.59 6.81 -3.58
N THR A 260 8.82 6.68 -4.88
CA THR A 260 8.58 7.78 -5.82
C THR A 260 7.07 8.00 -5.96
N PRO A 261 6.55 9.20 -5.63
CA PRO A 261 5.12 9.44 -5.60
C PRO A 261 4.52 9.43 -7.01
N LYS A 262 3.43 8.67 -7.20
CA LYS A 262 2.56 8.75 -8.39
C LYS A 262 1.36 9.64 -8.06
N LEU A 263 1.46 10.92 -8.41
CA LEU A 263 0.42 11.91 -8.14
C LEU A 263 -0.52 12.02 -9.34
N TYR A 264 -1.82 12.10 -9.07
CA TYR A 264 -2.85 12.23 -10.10
C TYR A 264 -3.40 13.65 -10.13
N ASN A 265 -3.38 14.28 -11.31
CA ASN A 265 -3.99 15.59 -11.51
C ASN A 265 -5.46 15.43 -11.90
N THR A 266 -6.36 15.73 -10.96
CA THR A 266 -7.81 15.58 -11.12
C THR A 266 -8.50 16.80 -11.72
N GLY A 267 -7.72 17.83 -12.09
CA GLY A 267 -8.22 19.08 -12.68
C GLY A 267 -8.65 20.11 -11.64
N PRO A 268 -9.21 21.25 -12.08
CA PRO A 268 -9.47 22.44 -11.25
C PRO A 268 -10.72 22.34 -10.35
N ARG A 269 -11.57 21.32 -10.51
CA ARG A 269 -12.85 21.25 -9.78
C ARG A 269 -12.64 20.78 -8.33
N GLY A 270 -13.29 21.44 -7.38
CA GLY A 270 -13.22 21.12 -5.95
C GLY A 270 -13.98 19.86 -5.53
N GLU A 271 -14.95 19.40 -6.32
CA GLU A 271 -15.64 18.12 -6.15
C GLU A 271 -14.96 17.02 -6.99
N TYR A 272 -15.02 15.76 -6.52
CA TYR A 272 -14.44 14.62 -7.23
C TYR A 272 -15.06 14.48 -8.63
N ASN A 273 -14.29 14.83 -9.66
CA ASN A 273 -14.64 14.49 -11.03
C ASN A 273 -14.43 12.97 -11.22
N ILE A 274 -15.49 12.19 -11.03
CA ILE A 274 -15.44 10.72 -11.09
C ILE A 274 -14.86 10.24 -12.43
N SER A 275 -15.17 10.89 -13.54
CA SER A 275 -14.64 10.52 -14.85
C SER A 275 -13.13 10.74 -15.00
N ALA A 276 -12.53 11.62 -14.20
CA ALA A 276 -11.07 11.79 -14.16
C ALA A 276 -10.39 10.86 -13.15
N LEU A 277 -11.15 10.30 -12.20
CA LEU A 277 -10.64 9.51 -11.08
C LEU A 277 -10.80 8.02 -11.27
N VAL A 278 -11.85 7.60 -11.96
CA VAL A 278 -12.27 6.21 -12.04
C VAL A 278 -12.40 5.79 -13.51
N THR A 279 -11.79 4.65 -13.82
CA THR A 279 -12.08 3.86 -15.03
C THR A 279 -12.71 2.56 -14.60
N ILE A 280 -13.75 2.14 -15.30
CA ILE A 280 -14.39 0.84 -15.10
C ILE A 280 -13.67 -0.17 -15.96
N ALA A 281 -13.19 -1.26 -15.36
CA ALA A 281 -12.56 -2.37 -16.06
C ALA A 281 -13.45 -3.61 -15.95
N THR A 282 -13.65 -4.28 -17.07
CA THR A 282 -14.40 -5.52 -17.14
C THR A 282 -13.78 -6.50 -18.13
N LYS A 283 -14.18 -7.76 -18.01
CA LYS A 283 -13.78 -8.83 -18.92
C LYS A 283 -15.02 -9.57 -19.39
N THR A 284 -15.11 -9.79 -20.69
CA THR A 284 -16.22 -10.54 -21.30
C THR A 284 -15.73 -11.82 -21.98
N PHE A 285 -16.65 -12.76 -22.18
CA PHE A 285 -16.47 -13.97 -22.97
C PHE A 285 -17.82 -14.48 -23.44
N LEU A 286 -18.11 -14.37 -24.73
CA LEU A 286 -19.35 -14.87 -25.37
C LEU A 286 -20.67 -14.26 -24.83
N ARG A 287 -20.65 -13.19 -24.02
CA ARG A 287 -21.82 -12.62 -23.32
C ARG A 287 -22.10 -11.16 -23.69
N TYR A 288 -22.14 -10.86 -24.99
CA TYR A 288 -22.30 -9.49 -25.50
C TYR A 288 -23.62 -8.82 -25.10
N ASP A 289 -24.70 -9.59 -24.94
CA ASP A 289 -25.99 -9.08 -24.44
C ASP A 289 -25.85 -8.54 -23.00
N LYS A 290 -25.20 -9.31 -22.12
CA LYS A 290 -24.93 -8.90 -20.73
C LYS A 290 -23.99 -7.71 -20.66
N LEU A 291 -22.92 -7.75 -21.46
CA LEU A 291 -21.99 -6.64 -21.56
C LEU A 291 -22.69 -5.36 -22.02
N GLN A 292 -23.60 -5.45 -22.99
CA GLN A 292 -24.36 -4.29 -23.45
C GLN A 292 -25.29 -3.75 -22.36
N ASP A 293 -25.94 -4.62 -21.58
CA ASP A 293 -26.74 -4.21 -20.42
C ASP A 293 -25.90 -3.50 -19.35
N LEU A 294 -24.69 -4.01 -19.06
CA LEU A 294 -23.71 -3.35 -18.20
C LEU A 294 -23.38 -1.95 -18.75
N ILE A 295 -22.98 -1.84 -20.01
CA ILE A 295 -22.61 -0.56 -20.64
C ILE A 295 -23.78 0.43 -20.58
N ASN A 296 -24.99 -0.01 -20.95
CA ASN A 296 -26.20 0.83 -20.93
C ASN A 296 -26.50 1.35 -19.52
N SER A 297 -26.40 0.47 -18.52
CA SER A 297 -26.63 0.85 -17.12
C SER A 297 -25.55 1.79 -16.59
N VAL A 298 -24.28 1.57 -16.92
CA VAL A 298 -23.19 2.50 -16.59
C VAL A 298 -23.45 3.87 -17.22
N ARG A 299 -23.77 3.92 -18.51
CA ARG A 299 -24.00 5.19 -19.23
C ARG A 299 -25.18 5.99 -18.68
N ARG A 300 -26.17 5.33 -18.07
CA ARG A 300 -27.29 5.99 -17.39
C ARG A 300 -26.85 6.80 -16.16
N PHE A 301 -25.85 6.35 -15.42
CA PHE A 301 -25.41 6.99 -14.16
C PHE A 301 -24.06 7.72 -14.28
N TYR A 302 -23.18 7.23 -15.15
CA TYR A 302 -21.81 7.68 -15.36
C TYR A 302 -21.49 7.78 -16.87
N PRO A 303 -22.11 8.74 -17.58
CA PRO A 303 -22.06 8.81 -19.05
C PRO A 303 -20.66 9.00 -19.62
N THR A 304 -19.75 9.63 -18.85
CA THR A 304 -18.40 10.03 -19.29
C THR A 304 -17.27 9.23 -18.65
N VAL A 305 -17.58 8.21 -17.85
CA VAL A 305 -16.55 7.32 -17.27
C VAL A 305 -16.07 6.33 -18.33
N THR A 306 -14.76 6.21 -18.50
CA THR A 306 -14.15 5.23 -19.42
C THR A 306 -14.44 3.80 -18.98
N ILE A 307 -14.79 2.94 -19.94
CA ILE A 307 -14.98 1.51 -19.76
C ILE A 307 -13.91 0.79 -20.60
N VAL A 308 -13.03 0.05 -19.94
CA VAL A 308 -12.04 -0.82 -20.57
C VAL A 308 -12.55 -2.24 -20.53
N ILE A 309 -12.61 -2.88 -21.70
CA ILE A 309 -13.16 -4.22 -21.89
C ILE A 309 -12.06 -5.13 -22.43
N ALA A 310 -11.69 -6.16 -21.67
CA ALA A 310 -10.90 -7.28 -22.19
C ALA A 310 -11.81 -8.40 -22.68
N ASP A 311 -11.57 -8.89 -23.90
CA ASP A 311 -12.43 -9.87 -24.55
C ASP A 311 -11.61 -11.03 -25.11
N ASP A 312 -11.82 -12.23 -24.56
CA ASP A 312 -11.15 -13.47 -25.00
C ASP A 312 -12.11 -14.42 -25.73
N SER A 313 -13.17 -13.89 -26.36
CA SER A 313 -14.09 -14.65 -27.20
C SER A 313 -13.40 -15.16 -28.48
N GLU A 314 -13.84 -16.31 -28.99
CA GLU A 314 -13.25 -16.91 -30.22
C GLU A 314 -13.52 -16.05 -31.46
N ASN A 315 -14.76 -15.57 -31.57
CA ASN A 315 -15.24 -14.71 -32.65
C ASN A 315 -15.75 -13.40 -32.03
N PRO A 316 -14.85 -12.45 -31.71
CA PRO A 316 -15.24 -11.28 -30.96
C PRO A 316 -16.12 -10.32 -31.77
N GLN A 317 -17.18 -9.80 -31.13
CA GLN A 317 -18.03 -8.75 -31.71
C GLN A 317 -17.45 -7.37 -31.39
N THR A 318 -17.44 -6.45 -32.35
CA THR A 318 -16.96 -5.08 -32.10
C THR A 318 -17.88 -4.37 -31.12
N VAL A 319 -17.33 -3.96 -29.97
CA VAL A 319 -18.01 -3.10 -29.00
C VAL A 319 -17.46 -1.69 -29.17
N SER A 320 -18.33 -0.75 -29.55
CA SER A 320 -17.93 0.64 -29.82
C SER A 320 -18.90 1.64 -29.18
N GLY A 321 -18.39 2.83 -28.90
CA GLY A 321 -19.17 3.90 -28.30
C GLY A 321 -18.27 4.93 -27.58
N PRO A 322 -18.85 6.04 -27.10
CA PRO A 322 -18.09 7.04 -26.36
C PRO A 322 -17.49 6.42 -25.09
N TYR A 323 -16.22 6.74 -24.82
CA TYR A 323 -15.47 6.29 -23.64
C TYR A 323 -15.44 4.76 -23.48
N ILE A 324 -15.40 4.02 -24.59
CA ILE A 324 -15.22 2.57 -24.62
C ILE A 324 -13.87 2.26 -25.23
N GLU A 325 -13.08 1.44 -24.54
CA GLU A 325 -11.84 0.87 -25.04
C GLU A 325 -11.98 -0.66 -25.03
N HIS A 326 -11.96 -1.29 -26.19
CA HIS A 326 -12.19 -2.73 -26.36
C HIS A 326 -10.91 -3.41 -26.85
N TYR A 327 -10.39 -4.33 -26.04
CA TYR A 327 -9.14 -5.04 -26.27
C TYR A 327 -9.40 -6.54 -26.45
N ILE A 328 -8.96 -7.07 -27.59
CA ILE A 328 -9.11 -8.48 -27.94
C ILE A 328 -7.90 -9.28 -27.45
N MET A 329 -8.19 -10.45 -26.88
CA MET A 329 -7.23 -11.41 -26.37
C MET A 329 -7.26 -12.71 -27.19
N PRO A 330 -6.20 -13.55 -27.10
CA PRO A 330 -6.29 -14.91 -27.58
C PRO A 330 -7.48 -15.66 -26.98
N PHE A 331 -8.16 -16.47 -27.79
CA PHE A 331 -9.35 -17.21 -27.39
C PHE A 331 -9.17 -17.95 -26.06
N GLY A 332 -10.11 -17.73 -25.14
CA GLY A 332 -10.19 -18.45 -23.87
C GLY A 332 -8.99 -18.25 -22.96
N LYS A 333 -8.15 -17.22 -23.17
CA LYS A 333 -6.94 -16.95 -22.38
C LYS A 333 -7.22 -16.89 -20.89
N GLY A 334 -8.41 -16.45 -20.50
CA GLY A 334 -8.97 -16.71 -19.18
C GLY A 334 -9.09 -15.49 -18.27
N TRP A 335 -9.70 -15.75 -17.12
CA TRP A 335 -10.24 -14.76 -16.20
C TRP A 335 -9.19 -13.76 -15.70
N PHE A 336 -8.13 -14.25 -15.03
CA PHE A 336 -7.09 -13.39 -14.45
C PHE A 336 -6.19 -12.71 -15.49
N ALA A 337 -5.92 -13.38 -16.63
CA ALA A 337 -5.22 -12.75 -17.73
C ALA A 337 -5.99 -11.54 -18.30
N GLY A 338 -7.32 -11.66 -18.44
CA GLY A 338 -8.16 -10.55 -18.90
C GLY A 338 -8.25 -9.40 -17.89
N ARG A 339 -8.24 -9.69 -16.59
CA ARG A 339 -8.12 -8.64 -15.55
C ARG A 339 -6.85 -7.82 -15.72
N ASN A 340 -5.71 -8.50 -15.84
CA ASN A 340 -4.41 -7.83 -16.04
C ASN A 340 -4.41 -6.97 -17.30
N LEU A 341 -4.94 -7.48 -18.42
CA LEU A 341 -5.01 -6.70 -19.65
C LEU A 341 -5.83 -5.43 -19.44
N ALA A 342 -7.08 -5.54 -18.96
CA ALA A 342 -7.94 -4.37 -18.78
C ALA A 342 -7.31 -3.35 -17.82
N ILE A 343 -6.78 -3.80 -16.67
CA ILE A 343 -6.18 -2.93 -15.66
C ILE A 343 -4.87 -2.29 -16.14
N SER A 344 -4.13 -2.94 -17.02
CA SER A 344 -2.90 -2.36 -17.61
C SER A 344 -3.18 -1.15 -18.51
N GLN A 345 -4.41 -1.00 -19.02
CA GLN A 345 -4.82 0.14 -19.85
C GLN A 345 -5.41 1.30 -19.02
N VAL A 346 -5.65 1.09 -17.72
CA VAL A 346 -6.21 2.12 -16.85
C VAL A 346 -5.17 3.19 -16.53
N THR A 347 -5.50 4.45 -16.83
CA THR A 347 -4.66 5.63 -16.58
C THR A 347 -5.14 6.49 -15.40
N THR A 348 -6.34 6.23 -14.89
CA THR A 348 -6.94 6.96 -13.77
C THR A 348 -6.40 6.48 -12.42
N LYS A 349 -6.57 7.31 -11.38
CA LYS A 349 -6.13 7.01 -9.99
C LYS A 349 -6.73 5.71 -9.45
N TYR A 350 -7.99 5.46 -9.78
CA TYR A 350 -8.74 4.30 -9.34
C TYR A 350 -9.28 3.49 -10.52
N VAL A 351 -9.33 2.19 -10.33
CA VAL A 351 -10.01 1.24 -11.20
C VAL A 351 -11.18 0.62 -10.44
N LEU A 352 -12.35 0.60 -11.06
CA LEU A 352 -13.49 -0.17 -10.59
C LEU A 352 -13.54 -1.49 -11.37
N TRP A 353 -13.37 -2.62 -10.68
CA TRP A 353 -13.60 -3.94 -11.29
C TRP A 353 -15.09 -4.30 -11.24
N VAL A 354 -15.64 -4.72 -12.38
CA VAL A 354 -17.02 -5.24 -12.50
C VAL A 354 -17.05 -6.48 -13.38
N ASP A 355 -17.90 -7.45 -13.06
CA ASP A 355 -18.20 -8.55 -13.97
C ASP A 355 -19.18 -8.03 -15.07
N ASP A 356 -19.09 -8.60 -16.28
CA ASP A 356 -19.82 -8.15 -17.48
C ASP A 356 -21.34 -8.36 -17.42
N ASP A 357 -21.85 -8.97 -16.35
CA ASP A 357 -23.27 -9.19 -16.07
C ASP A 357 -23.80 -8.37 -14.90
N PHE A 358 -23.07 -7.34 -14.49
CA PHE A 358 -23.53 -6.38 -13.49
C PHE A 358 -24.39 -5.26 -14.09
N ILE A 359 -25.33 -4.75 -13.30
CA ILE A 359 -26.28 -3.71 -13.69
C ILE A 359 -26.21 -2.58 -12.67
N PHE A 360 -25.80 -1.40 -13.12
CA PHE A 360 -25.72 -0.21 -12.28
C PHE A 360 -27.12 0.31 -11.97
N THR A 361 -27.28 0.80 -10.74
CA THR A 361 -28.53 1.36 -10.24
C THR A 361 -28.27 2.67 -9.51
N ALA A 362 -29.33 3.30 -9.01
CA ALA A 362 -29.20 4.47 -8.15
C ALA A 362 -28.38 4.20 -6.88
N ASN A 363 -28.23 2.93 -6.46
CA ASN A 363 -27.43 2.52 -5.29
C ASN A 363 -25.95 2.26 -5.60
N THR A 364 -25.55 2.31 -6.88
CA THR A 364 -24.17 2.07 -7.31
C THR A 364 -23.39 3.40 -7.29
N LYS A 365 -23.11 3.91 -6.07
CA LYS A 365 -22.47 5.22 -5.84
C LYS A 365 -20.95 5.16 -5.83
N LEU A 366 -20.30 5.48 -6.95
CA LEU A 366 -18.84 5.52 -7.07
C LEU A 366 -18.20 6.62 -6.22
N GLU A 367 -18.89 7.75 -6.05
CA GLU A 367 -18.45 8.89 -5.23
C GLU A 367 -18.15 8.46 -3.79
N LYS A 368 -18.97 7.53 -3.27
CA LYS A 368 -18.82 7.02 -1.92
C LYS A 368 -17.58 6.13 -1.78
N LEU A 369 -17.33 5.27 -2.77
CA LEU A 369 -16.13 4.42 -2.78
C LEU A 369 -14.87 5.28 -2.90
N VAL A 370 -14.89 6.31 -3.75
CA VAL A 370 -13.80 7.30 -3.87
C VAL A 370 -13.57 8.04 -2.56
N ASP A 371 -14.62 8.55 -1.92
CA ASP A 371 -14.48 9.30 -0.67
C ASP A 371 -13.84 8.46 0.45
N ILE A 372 -14.13 7.16 0.50
CA ILE A 372 -13.49 6.23 1.43
C ILE A 372 -11.99 6.10 1.14
N LEU A 373 -11.59 5.86 -0.11
CA LEU A 373 -10.18 5.69 -0.48
C LEU A 373 -9.37 6.99 -0.34
N GLU A 374 -10.00 8.17 -0.45
CA GLU A 374 -9.34 9.46 -0.26
C GLU A 374 -9.21 9.84 1.23
N ARG A 375 -10.09 9.31 2.09
CA ARG A 375 -10.15 9.64 3.53
C ARG A 375 -9.62 8.56 4.45
N THR A 376 -9.08 7.47 3.92
CA THR A 376 -8.53 6.35 4.70
C THR A 376 -7.20 5.90 4.11
N THR A 377 -6.54 4.94 4.77
CA THR A 377 -5.33 4.27 4.24
C THR A 377 -5.66 3.03 3.40
N LEU A 378 -6.94 2.80 3.08
CA LEU A 378 -7.35 1.67 2.25
C LEU A 378 -6.81 1.81 0.81
N ASP A 379 -6.39 0.70 0.24
CA ASP A 379 -6.00 0.59 -1.16
C ASP A 379 -7.16 0.09 -2.04
N LEU A 380 -8.13 -0.61 -1.44
CA LEU A 380 -9.26 -1.24 -2.12
C LEU A 380 -10.51 -1.24 -1.23
N VAL A 381 -11.67 -0.95 -1.83
CA VAL A 381 -12.97 -1.05 -1.17
C VAL A 381 -14.00 -1.76 -2.05
N GLY A 382 -14.53 -2.88 -1.53
CA GLY A 382 -15.62 -3.63 -2.16
C GLY A 382 -17.00 -3.08 -1.83
N GLY A 383 -17.94 -3.21 -2.76
CA GLY A 383 -19.36 -2.99 -2.51
C GLY A 383 -20.11 -4.31 -2.24
N ALA A 384 -21.42 -4.30 -2.47
CA ALA A 384 -22.25 -5.50 -2.44
C ALA A 384 -22.90 -5.77 -3.81
N VAL A 385 -23.11 -7.03 -4.12
CA VAL A 385 -23.81 -7.49 -5.33
C VAL A 385 -25.17 -8.03 -4.93
N ARG A 386 -26.23 -7.52 -5.55
CA ARG A 386 -27.61 -7.94 -5.33
C ARG A 386 -28.10 -8.83 -6.46
N GLU A 387 -28.47 -10.06 -6.14
CA GLU A 387 -29.07 -10.97 -7.11
C GLU A 387 -30.54 -10.61 -7.39
N ALA A 388 -31.09 -11.12 -8.49
CA ALA A 388 -32.49 -10.91 -8.88
C ALA A 388 -33.51 -11.38 -7.81
N THR A 389 -33.11 -12.31 -6.93
CA THR A 389 -33.90 -12.76 -5.77
C THR A 389 -33.99 -11.73 -4.64
N GLY A 390 -33.21 -10.65 -4.71
CA GLY A 390 -33.07 -9.64 -3.65
C GLY A 390 -31.94 -9.95 -2.66
N TYR A 391 -31.37 -11.16 -2.68
CA TYR A 391 -30.23 -11.51 -1.84
C TYR A 391 -29.02 -10.64 -2.18
N THR A 392 -28.37 -10.07 -1.16
CA THR A 392 -27.23 -9.16 -1.33
C THR A 392 -25.99 -9.76 -0.66
N ALA A 393 -24.90 -9.88 -1.41
CA ALA A 393 -23.64 -10.48 -0.94
C ALA A 393 -22.48 -9.48 -1.06
N THR A 394 -21.61 -9.47 -0.05
CA THR A 394 -20.35 -8.70 -0.03
C THR A 394 -19.11 -9.59 -0.14
N TYR A 395 -19.28 -10.90 0.09
CA TYR A 395 -18.22 -11.91 0.07
C TYR A 395 -16.99 -11.56 0.96
N ARG A 396 -17.25 -10.92 2.11
CA ARG A 396 -16.21 -10.53 3.06
C ARG A 396 -15.48 -11.75 3.63
N GLN A 397 -14.15 -11.75 3.54
CA GLN A 397 -13.29 -12.79 4.10
C GLN A 397 -12.25 -12.16 5.04
N THR A 398 -11.93 -12.88 6.10
CA THR A 398 -10.68 -12.72 6.86
C THR A 398 -9.73 -13.85 6.48
N ILE A 399 -8.47 -13.52 6.21
CA ILE A 399 -7.43 -14.45 5.78
C ILE A 399 -6.27 -14.34 6.76
N SER A 400 -5.81 -15.48 7.28
CA SER A 400 -4.63 -15.55 8.14
C SER A 400 -3.69 -16.66 7.68
N ILE A 401 -2.39 -16.42 7.85
CA ILE A 401 -1.34 -17.39 7.56
C ILE A 401 -0.69 -17.78 8.88
N GLU A 402 -0.64 -19.08 9.15
CA GLU A 402 0.12 -19.67 10.24
C GLU A 402 1.49 -20.11 9.71
N PRO A 403 2.61 -19.55 10.23
CA PRO A 403 3.94 -19.93 9.78
C PRO A 403 4.23 -21.40 10.06
N GLY A 404 4.76 -22.11 9.07
CA GLY A 404 5.31 -23.45 9.25
C GLY A 404 6.84 -23.47 9.21
N GLU A 405 7.38 -24.68 9.03
CA GLU A 405 8.82 -24.92 8.86
C GLU A 405 9.12 -25.28 7.40
N GLU A 406 9.95 -26.31 7.17
CA GLU A 406 10.43 -26.71 5.83
C GLU A 406 9.29 -27.05 4.85
N GLU A 407 8.18 -27.61 5.34
CA GLU A 407 7.02 -27.99 4.52
C GLU A 407 6.14 -26.80 4.10
N GLY A 408 6.24 -25.67 4.81
CA GLY A 408 5.56 -24.42 4.49
C GLY A 408 4.38 -24.03 5.36
N ASP A 409 3.70 -22.96 4.96
CA ASP A 409 2.74 -22.24 5.80
C ASP A 409 1.31 -22.80 5.66
N CYS A 410 0.46 -22.45 6.60
CA CYS A 410 -0.94 -22.87 6.65
C CYS A 410 -1.90 -21.69 6.45
N LEU A 411 -2.75 -21.79 5.42
CA LEU A 411 -3.69 -20.73 5.04
C LEU A 411 -5.07 -20.98 5.66
N HIS A 412 -5.62 -19.97 6.35
CA HIS A 412 -6.96 -20.01 6.92
C HIS A 412 -7.81 -18.88 6.37
N MET A 413 -8.95 -19.22 5.76
CA MET A 413 -9.92 -18.27 5.25
C MET A 413 -11.23 -18.42 6.00
N ARG A 414 -11.80 -17.32 6.51
CA ARG A 414 -13.08 -17.33 7.22
C ARG A 414 -13.99 -16.22 6.72
N ARG A 415 -15.28 -16.50 6.55
CA ARG A 415 -16.27 -15.46 6.29
C ARG A 415 -16.33 -14.50 7.47
N GLY A 416 -16.19 -13.21 7.21
CA GLY A 416 -16.19 -12.21 8.27
C GLY A 416 -15.43 -10.96 7.89
N PHE A 417 -15.19 -10.12 8.88
CA PHE A 417 -14.45 -8.87 8.80
C PHE A 417 -13.78 -8.59 10.15
N HIS A 418 -12.81 -7.67 10.16
CA HIS A 418 -12.01 -7.35 11.35
C HIS A 418 -12.71 -6.33 12.25
N HIS A 419 -13.01 -5.14 11.73
CA HIS A 419 -13.61 -4.04 12.50
C HIS A 419 -14.34 -3.02 11.59
N ILE A 420 -15.13 -2.14 12.20
CA ILE A 420 -15.85 -1.05 11.51
C ILE A 420 -14.89 0.12 11.27
N ILE A 421 -15.07 0.84 10.16
CA ILE A 421 -14.29 2.01 9.80
C ILE A 421 -14.93 3.27 10.41
N GLN A 422 -14.19 4.01 11.22
CA GLN A 422 -14.67 5.26 11.80
C GLN A 422 -15.04 6.27 10.71
N GLY A 423 -16.21 6.91 10.86
CA GLY A 423 -16.76 7.83 9.86
C GLY A 423 -17.49 7.15 8.70
N PHE A 424 -17.37 5.82 8.56
CA PHE A 424 -18.05 5.03 7.52
C PHE A 424 -18.72 3.78 8.13
N PRO A 425 -19.84 3.92 8.85
CA PRO A 425 -20.42 2.86 9.68
C PRO A 425 -20.89 1.61 8.91
N ASN A 426 -21.17 1.77 7.60
CA ASN A 426 -21.59 0.67 6.72
C ASN A 426 -20.39 -0.07 6.08
N CYS A 427 -19.18 0.34 6.42
CA CYS A 427 -17.94 -0.16 5.86
C CYS A 427 -17.04 -0.78 6.95
N VAL A 428 -16.39 -1.89 6.60
CA VAL A 428 -15.56 -2.69 7.49
C VAL A 428 -14.22 -3.01 6.83
N VAL A 429 -13.18 -3.25 7.64
CA VAL A 429 -11.90 -3.80 7.17
C VAL A 429 -12.00 -5.32 7.05
N THR A 430 -11.51 -5.88 5.94
CA THR A 430 -11.59 -7.30 5.58
C THR A 430 -10.41 -7.63 4.68
N ASP A 431 -10.10 -8.90 4.44
CA ASP A 431 -8.96 -9.29 3.58
C ASP A 431 -9.39 -9.65 2.15
N GLY A 432 -10.66 -9.97 1.93
CA GLY A 432 -11.20 -10.26 0.60
C GLY A 432 -12.63 -9.77 0.43
N VAL A 433 -12.99 -9.41 -0.81
CA VAL A 433 -14.32 -8.88 -1.16
C VAL A 433 -14.85 -9.54 -2.44
N ILE A 434 -16.14 -9.35 -2.71
CA ILE A 434 -16.79 -9.77 -3.96
C ILE A 434 -16.19 -9.03 -5.17
N ASN A 435 -16.37 -9.57 -6.38
CA ASN A 435 -15.92 -9.01 -7.67
C ASN A 435 -16.56 -7.67 -8.07
N PHE A 436 -16.93 -6.83 -7.10
CA PHE A 436 -17.36 -5.45 -7.27
C PHE A 436 -16.55 -4.59 -6.29
N PHE A 437 -15.44 -4.02 -6.75
CA PHE A 437 -14.56 -3.23 -5.91
C PHE A 437 -13.91 -2.08 -6.66
N LEU A 438 -13.71 -0.95 -5.97
CA LEU A 438 -12.88 0.16 -6.40
C LEU A 438 -11.52 0.03 -5.73
N ALA A 439 -10.44 0.19 -6.48
CA ALA A 439 -9.09 0.08 -5.96
C ALA A 439 -8.16 1.10 -6.58
N ARG A 440 -7.09 1.43 -5.86
CA ARG A 440 -5.97 2.20 -6.40
C ARG A 440 -5.31 1.42 -7.53
N THR A 441 -5.21 2.05 -8.70
CA THR A 441 -4.73 1.40 -9.93
C THR A 441 -3.30 0.86 -9.75
N ASP A 442 -2.42 1.65 -9.13
CA ASP A 442 -1.02 1.27 -8.88
C ASP A 442 -0.88 0.05 -7.96
N LYS A 443 -1.77 -0.09 -6.97
CA LYS A 443 -1.76 -1.19 -6.01
C LYS A 443 -2.26 -2.50 -6.60
N VAL A 444 -3.32 -2.45 -7.41
CA VAL A 444 -3.81 -3.65 -8.10
C VAL A 444 -2.80 -4.12 -9.15
N GLN A 445 -2.15 -3.20 -9.86
CA GLN A 445 -1.06 -3.53 -10.79
C GLN A 445 0.16 -4.12 -10.07
N GLN A 446 0.50 -3.63 -8.87
CA GLN A 446 1.61 -4.15 -8.06
C GLN A 446 1.40 -5.60 -7.66
N VAL A 447 0.19 -5.97 -7.21
CA VAL A 447 -0.14 -7.35 -6.82
C VAL A 447 -0.30 -8.24 -8.05
N GLY A 448 -1.06 -7.77 -9.04
CA GLY A 448 -1.36 -8.52 -10.27
C GLY A 448 -2.26 -9.74 -10.04
N PHE A 449 -2.83 -10.26 -11.12
CA PHE A 449 -3.64 -11.49 -11.10
C PHE A 449 -2.85 -12.62 -11.76
N ASP A 450 -2.65 -13.78 -11.11
CA ASP A 450 -1.89 -14.89 -11.72
C ASP A 450 -2.61 -15.44 -12.97
N PRO A 451 -2.08 -15.25 -14.19
CA PRO A 451 -2.78 -15.62 -15.42
C PRO A 451 -2.92 -17.14 -15.60
N ARG A 452 -2.23 -17.97 -14.79
CA ARG A 452 -2.42 -19.42 -14.78
C ARG A 452 -3.79 -19.82 -14.23
N LEU A 453 -4.43 -18.95 -13.46
CA LEU A 453 -5.79 -19.14 -12.94
C LEU A 453 -6.85 -18.70 -13.98
N ALA A 454 -6.98 -19.51 -15.03
CA ALA A 454 -7.80 -19.15 -16.20
C ALA A 454 -9.33 -19.24 -15.98
N ARG A 455 -9.80 -20.04 -15.00
CA ARG A 455 -11.23 -20.41 -14.83
C ARG A 455 -11.76 -20.28 -13.41
N VAL A 456 -10.99 -20.73 -12.42
CA VAL A 456 -11.41 -20.76 -11.01
C VAL A 456 -10.43 -19.94 -10.19
N ALA A 457 -10.82 -18.70 -9.87
CA ALA A 457 -10.14 -17.87 -8.90
C ALA A 457 -11.02 -16.70 -8.43
N HIS A 458 -10.78 -16.25 -7.20
CA HIS A 458 -11.37 -15.07 -6.59
C HIS A 458 -10.46 -14.55 -5.46
N LEU A 459 -10.21 -15.38 -4.45
CA LEU A 459 -9.44 -15.01 -3.25
C LEU A 459 -7.93 -15.03 -3.46
N GLU A 460 -7.45 -15.66 -4.52
CA GLU A 460 -6.02 -15.82 -4.82
C GLU A 460 -5.34 -14.47 -5.02
N PHE A 461 -6.03 -13.49 -5.65
CA PHE A 461 -5.55 -12.11 -5.72
C PHE A 461 -5.36 -11.47 -4.34
N PHE A 462 -6.30 -11.73 -3.42
CA PHE A 462 -6.24 -11.17 -2.07
C PHE A 462 -5.18 -11.87 -1.21
N ILE A 463 -4.98 -13.18 -1.41
CA ILE A 463 -3.89 -13.95 -0.79
C ILE A 463 -2.53 -13.40 -1.23
N ASP A 464 -2.33 -13.20 -2.54
CA ASP A 464 -1.11 -12.59 -3.09
C ASP A 464 -0.92 -11.13 -2.62
N GLY A 465 -2.01 -10.44 -2.27
CA GLY A 465 -2.01 -9.06 -1.78
C GLY A 465 -1.80 -8.90 -0.27
N LEU A 466 -1.71 -10.00 0.50
CA LEU A 466 -1.49 -9.93 1.95
C LEU A 466 -0.18 -9.19 2.26
N GLY A 467 -0.23 -8.29 3.25
CA GLY A 467 0.90 -7.42 3.62
C GLY A 467 1.14 -6.24 2.66
N SER A 468 0.49 -6.21 1.49
CA SER A 468 0.65 -5.14 0.48
C SER A 468 -0.61 -4.29 0.25
N LEU A 469 -1.79 -4.90 0.42
CA LEU A 469 -3.10 -4.26 0.26
C LEU A 469 -3.79 -4.06 1.61
N HIS A 470 -4.35 -2.87 1.80
CA HIS A 470 -5.31 -2.61 2.87
C HIS A 470 -6.74 -2.59 2.30
N VAL A 471 -7.57 -3.57 2.69
CA VAL A 471 -8.85 -3.85 2.03
C VAL A 471 -10.05 -3.53 2.94
N GLY A 472 -11.08 -2.92 2.37
CA GLY A 472 -12.36 -2.65 3.02
C GLY A 472 -13.57 -3.12 2.22
N SER A 473 -14.74 -3.17 2.86
CA SER A 473 -16.01 -3.53 2.20
C SER A 473 -17.20 -2.78 2.78
N CYS A 474 -18.01 -2.17 1.93
CA CYS A 474 -19.26 -1.49 2.28
C CYS A 474 -20.47 -2.30 1.83
N ASN A 475 -21.52 -2.37 2.66
CA ASN A 475 -22.75 -3.09 2.32
C ASN A 475 -23.84 -2.20 1.68
N ASP A 476 -23.59 -0.90 1.54
CA ASP A 476 -24.57 0.09 1.11
C ASP A 476 -24.23 0.78 -0.23
N VAL A 477 -23.14 0.38 -0.87
CA VAL A 477 -22.88 0.62 -2.29
C VAL A 477 -23.15 -0.68 -3.03
N ILE A 478 -24.23 -0.71 -3.81
CA ILE A 478 -24.81 -1.95 -4.31
C ILE A 478 -24.92 -1.91 -5.82
N VAL A 479 -24.42 -2.96 -6.48
CA VAL A 479 -24.65 -3.23 -7.90
C VAL A 479 -25.59 -4.44 -8.04
N ASN A 480 -26.46 -4.43 -9.04
CA ASN A 480 -27.31 -5.59 -9.31
C ASN A 480 -26.57 -6.59 -10.18
N HIS A 481 -26.97 -7.85 -10.11
CA HIS A 481 -26.52 -8.92 -10.98
C HIS A 481 -27.64 -9.26 -11.97
N ALA A 482 -27.30 -9.46 -13.25
CA ALA A 482 -28.25 -9.98 -14.23
C ALA A 482 -28.82 -11.33 -13.76
N THR A 483 -30.09 -11.59 -14.07
CA THR A 483 -30.77 -12.79 -13.57
C THR A 483 -30.08 -14.06 -14.08
N LYS A 484 -29.74 -14.96 -13.15
CA LYS A 484 -29.30 -16.34 -13.44
C LYS A 484 -30.48 -17.32 -13.46
N ILE A 485 -31.68 -16.85 -13.14
CA ILE A 485 -32.87 -17.70 -13.05
C ILE A 485 -33.32 -18.04 -14.47
N LYS A 486 -33.21 -19.32 -14.83
CA LYS A 486 -33.71 -19.86 -16.09
C LYS A 486 -35.21 -20.13 -15.96
N LEU A 487 -36.02 -19.39 -16.71
CA LEU A 487 -37.46 -19.64 -16.80
C LEU A 487 -37.73 -20.81 -17.77
N PRO A 488 -38.64 -21.75 -17.47
CA PRO A 488 -38.88 -22.94 -18.30
C PRO A 488 -39.26 -22.66 -19.75
N TRP A 489 -39.80 -21.47 -20.03
CA TRP A 489 -40.28 -21.04 -21.35
C TRP A 489 -39.28 -20.18 -22.14
N VAL A 490 -38.08 -19.92 -21.60
CA VAL A 490 -37.02 -19.17 -22.30
C VAL A 490 -35.94 -20.15 -22.72
N SER A 491 -35.76 -20.36 -24.03
CA SER A 491 -34.69 -21.21 -24.55
C SER A 491 -33.34 -20.53 -24.34
N GLU A 492 -32.39 -21.25 -23.76
CA GLU A 492 -31.01 -20.80 -23.57
C GLU A 492 -30.31 -20.63 -24.93
N SER A 493 -29.62 -19.50 -25.12
CA SER A 493 -28.88 -19.22 -26.34
C SER A 493 -27.69 -20.20 -26.51
N GLU A 494 -27.26 -20.46 -27.75
CA GLU A 494 -26.09 -21.31 -28.00
C GLU A 494 -24.80 -20.73 -27.39
N SER A 495 -24.70 -19.39 -27.32
CA SER A 495 -23.61 -18.69 -26.62
C SER A 495 -23.64 -18.95 -25.11
N ASP A 496 -24.81 -18.92 -24.46
CA ASP A 496 -24.94 -19.22 -23.03
C ASP A 496 -24.57 -20.68 -22.72
N LYS A 497 -25.01 -21.62 -23.57
CA LYS A 497 -24.65 -23.04 -23.45
C LYS A 497 -23.14 -23.24 -23.58
N THR A 498 -22.50 -22.53 -24.51
CA THR A 498 -21.06 -22.60 -24.72
C THR A 498 -20.31 -21.98 -23.54
N TYR A 499 -20.72 -20.78 -23.10
CA TYR A 499 -20.19 -20.11 -21.92
C TYR A 499 -20.25 -20.99 -20.66
N ALA A 500 -21.38 -21.66 -20.43
CA ALA A 500 -21.58 -22.52 -19.26
C ALA A 500 -20.53 -23.64 -19.15
N LYS A 501 -20.06 -24.21 -20.29
CA LYS A 501 -19.00 -25.23 -20.32
C LYS A 501 -17.66 -24.70 -19.81
N PHE A 502 -17.36 -23.42 -20.05
CA PHE A 502 -16.14 -22.77 -19.55
C PHE A 502 -16.29 -22.27 -18.11
N ARG A 503 -17.48 -21.81 -17.73
CA ARG A 503 -17.76 -21.30 -16.38
C ARG A 503 -17.78 -22.39 -15.33
N TYR A 504 -18.31 -23.56 -15.68
CA TYR A 504 -18.41 -24.74 -14.84
C TYR A 504 -17.62 -25.87 -15.50
N PRO A 505 -16.27 -25.84 -15.40
CA PRO A 505 -15.46 -26.89 -15.98
C PRO A 505 -15.83 -28.24 -15.36
N PRO A 506 -15.71 -29.34 -16.13
CA PRO A 506 -16.02 -30.67 -15.62
C PRO A 506 -15.11 -31.03 -14.43
N ALA A 507 -15.54 -31.98 -13.59
CA ALA A 507 -14.76 -32.43 -12.44
C ALA A 507 -13.37 -32.98 -12.82
N SER A 508 -13.18 -33.40 -14.07
CA SER A 508 -11.90 -33.84 -14.65
C SER A 508 -10.98 -32.69 -15.08
N SER A 509 -11.39 -31.43 -14.90
CA SER A 509 -10.55 -30.28 -15.24
C SER A 509 -9.44 -30.07 -14.22
N ASP A 510 -8.23 -29.83 -14.72
CA ASP A 510 -7.06 -29.53 -13.89
C ASP A 510 -7.16 -28.17 -13.17
N ALA A 511 -8.21 -27.36 -13.36
CA ALA A 511 -8.29 -26.01 -12.79
C ALA A 511 -8.10 -25.97 -11.26
N THR A 512 -8.71 -26.91 -10.52
CA THR A 512 -8.53 -27.01 -9.07
C THR A 512 -7.14 -27.52 -8.70
N HIS A 513 -6.60 -28.48 -9.47
CA HIS A 513 -5.26 -28.99 -9.28
C HIS A 513 -4.20 -27.91 -9.53
N THR A 514 -4.34 -27.14 -10.62
CA THR A 514 -3.51 -25.95 -10.90
C THR A 514 -3.59 -24.99 -9.74
N LYS A 515 -4.80 -24.57 -9.31
CA LYS A 515 -4.97 -23.65 -8.18
C LYS A 515 -4.22 -24.15 -6.93
N ASN A 516 -4.41 -25.40 -6.53
CA ASN A 516 -3.75 -25.96 -5.34
C ASN A 516 -2.23 -26.05 -5.52
N GLY A 517 -1.75 -26.45 -6.70
CA GLY A 517 -0.33 -26.48 -7.03
C GLY A 517 0.32 -25.09 -7.00
N LEU A 518 -0.43 -24.04 -7.35
CA LEU A 518 0.03 -22.66 -7.19
C LEU A 518 0.14 -22.29 -5.72
N LEU A 519 -0.91 -22.52 -4.91
CA LEU A 519 -0.86 -22.23 -3.48
C LEU A 519 0.31 -22.98 -2.81
N TYR A 520 0.53 -24.24 -3.19
CA TYR A 520 1.64 -25.04 -2.69
C TYR A 520 3.00 -24.46 -3.08
N PHE A 521 3.26 -24.32 -4.38
CA PHE A 521 4.59 -23.98 -4.87
C PHE A 521 4.89 -22.48 -4.84
N LYS A 522 3.98 -21.65 -5.35
CA LYS A 522 4.18 -20.19 -5.48
C LYS A 522 4.10 -19.51 -4.11
N ASN A 523 3.14 -19.89 -3.29
CA ASN A 523 2.89 -19.23 -2.01
C ASN A 523 3.48 -20.01 -0.81
N HIS A 524 4.18 -21.12 -1.05
CA HIS A 524 4.82 -21.95 -0.02
C HIS A 524 3.82 -22.43 1.05
N PHE A 525 2.60 -22.81 0.66
CA PHE A 525 1.59 -23.33 1.58
C PHE A 525 1.52 -24.86 1.59
N GLN A 526 1.51 -25.47 2.77
CA GLN A 526 1.23 -26.91 2.91
C GLN A 526 -0.25 -27.23 3.20
N CYS A 527 -1.00 -26.28 3.76
CA CYS A 527 -2.38 -26.54 4.17
C CYS A 527 -3.34 -25.37 3.93
N LEU A 528 -4.63 -25.69 3.76
CA LEU A 528 -5.70 -24.71 3.55
C LEU A 528 -6.98 -25.11 4.30
N THR A 529 -7.56 -24.17 5.05
CA THR A 529 -8.87 -24.33 5.69
C THR A 529 -9.82 -23.19 5.32
N HIS A 530 -11.09 -23.47 5.01
CA HIS A 530 -12.09 -22.46 4.63
C HIS A 530 -13.51 -22.82 5.09
N ASN A 531 -14.43 -21.83 5.17
CA ASN A 531 -15.85 -22.03 5.53
C ASN A 531 -16.88 -21.31 4.62
#